data_AF-A0A9C8ZM04-F1
#
_entry.id   AF-A0A9C8ZM04-F1
#
_cell.length_a   1.000
_cell.length_b   1.000
_cell.length_c   1.000
_cell.angle_alpha   90.00
_cell.angle_beta   90.00
_cell.angle_gamma   90.00
#
_symmetry.space_group_name_H-M   'P 1'
#
loop_
_entity.id
_entity.type
_entity.pdbx_description
1 polymer ?
#
loop_
_entity_poly.entity_id
_entity_poly.type
_entity_poly.pdbx_seq_one_letter_code
_entity_poly.pdbx_strand_id
1 'polypeptide(L)'
;MADATFYFPPDFLWGTATSSHQVEGDNTNNDWWQWEQKDEGRIFRDHTSGKACDWWAGRAEEDIERMVALHTSAHRLSVEWSRIEPRAGEWDHDALDRYREILKAMREAGIKPMVTLHHFTNPLWMAERGGWLHPESPEWFRNYVRKTVGDLLDLCDTWCTINEPNVYAAQSYFLGKWPPGVSDMGEYFRVLYNMLQAHAAAYGVIHDIQPEA
;
A
#
# COMPACT_ATOMS: atom_id res chain seq x y z
N MET A 1 -34.55 4.99 22.58
CA MET A 1 -33.54 4.01 22.11
C MET A 1 -32.86 3.46 23.35
N ALA A 2 -32.51 2.17 23.37
CA ALA A 2 -31.73 1.63 24.48
C ALA A 2 -30.29 2.08 24.31
N ASP A 3 -29.73 2.76 25.32
CA ASP A 3 -28.31 3.10 25.36
C ASP A 3 -27.53 1.89 25.90
N ALA A 4 -26.43 1.56 25.23
CA ALA A 4 -25.50 0.54 25.65
C ALA A 4 -24.08 1.14 25.75
N THR A 5 -23.36 0.79 26.81
CA THR A 5 -21.97 1.20 27.01
C THR A 5 -21.04 0.06 26.63
N PHE A 6 -20.08 0.36 25.75
CA PHE A 6 -19.03 -0.58 25.33
C PHE A 6 -17.69 -0.16 25.92
N TYR A 7 -16.94 -1.12 26.46
CA TYR A 7 -15.61 -0.92 27.00
C TYR A 7 -14.59 -1.66 26.13
N PHE A 8 -13.43 -1.05 25.91
CA PHE A 8 -12.31 -1.62 25.18
C PHE A 8 -11.09 -1.73 26.10
N PRO A 9 -10.12 -2.62 25.80
CA PRO A 9 -8.86 -2.68 26.52
C PRO A 9 -8.17 -1.30 26.60
N PRO A 10 -7.44 -0.99 27.68
CA PRO A 10 -6.78 0.31 27.84
C PRO A 10 -5.77 0.66 26.74
N ASP A 11 -5.19 -0.35 26.10
CA ASP A 11 -4.19 -0.27 25.04
C ASP A 11 -4.78 -0.46 23.64
N PHE A 12 -6.11 -0.42 23.51
CA PHE A 12 -6.79 -0.54 22.22
C PHE A 12 -6.46 0.64 21.31
N LEU A 13 -5.91 0.35 20.12
CA LEU A 13 -5.58 1.36 19.13
C LEU A 13 -6.81 1.76 18.32
N TRP A 14 -7.17 3.04 18.42
CA TRP A 14 -8.13 3.70 17.54
C TRP A 14 -7.40 4.48 16.47
N GLY A 15 -7.75 4.27 15.21
CA GLY A 15 -7.04 4.89 14.10
C GLY A 15 -7.85 5.05 12.83
N THR A 16 -7.21 5.68 11.86
CA THR A 16 -7.72 5.88 10.49
C THR A 16 -6.81 5.16 9.49
N ALA A 17 -7.23 5.07 8.23
CA ALA A 17 -6.43 4.43 7.19
C ALA A 17 -6.51 5.14 5.84
N THR A 18 -5.42 5.12 5.09
CA THR A 18 -5.30 5.64 3.72
C THR A 18 -4.57 4.64 2.82
N SER A 19 -4.47 4.95 1.53
CA SER A 19 -3.58 4.25 0.59
C SER A 19 -2.84 5.26 -0.29
N SER A 20 -1.60 4.93 -0.64
CA SER A 20 -0.65 5.76 -1.37
C SER A 20 -1.29 6.36 -2.62
N HIS A 21 -1.75 5.52 -3.56
CA HIS A 21 -2.31 6.00 -4.83
C HIS A 21 -3.57 6.87 -4.66
N GLN A 22 -4.34 6.65 -3.61
CA GLN A 22 -5.60 7.38 -3.39
C GLN A 22 -5.43 8.75 -2.73
N VAL A 23 -4.31 9.02 -2.05
CA VAL A 23 -4.12 10.29 -1.31
C VAL A 23 -2.85 11.05 -1.67
N GLU A 24 -1.76 10.36 -2.03
CA GLU A 24 -0.44 10.99 -2.22
C GLU A 24 -0.41 11.98 -3.37
N GLY A 25 -0.99 11.60 -4.51
CA GLY A 25 -0.86 12.34 -5.76
C GLY A 25 0.44 12.04 -6.50
N ASP A 26 0.47 12.39 -7.78
CA ASP A 26 1.62 12.29 -8.70
C ASP A 26 2.30 10.90 -8.70
N ASN A 27 1.49 9.85 -8.50
CA ASN A 27 1.89 8.44 -8.55
C ASN A 27 1.79 7.92 -9.99
N THR A 28 2.70 8.38 -10.85
CA THR A 28 2.57 8.20 -12.31
C THR A 28 3.21 6.93 -12.89
N ASN A 29 3.96 6.18 -12.08
CA ASN A 29 4.75 5.02 -12.52
C ASN A 29 4.14 3.66 -12.13
N ASN A 30 2.81 3.56 -12.06
CA ASN A 30 2.11 2.32 -11.76
C ASN A 30 0.96 2.00 -12.75
N ASP A 31 0.47 0.77 -12.66
CA ASP A 31 -0.59 0.23 -13.53
C ASP A 31 -1.93 0.97 -13.41
N TRP A 32 -2.29 1.42 -12.22
CA TRP A 32 -3.49 2.22 -12.00
C TRP A 32 -3.42 3.58 -12.68
N TRP A 33 -2.29 4.29 -12.58
CA TRP A 33 -2.07 5.52 -13.33
C TRP A 33 -2.22 5.26 -14.83
N GLN A 34 -1.57 4.24 -15.38
CA GLN A 34 -1.74 3.94 -16.81
C GLN A 34 -3.19 3.59 -17.19
N TRP A 35 -3.91 2.92 -16.31
CA TRP A 35 -5.28 2.50 -16.53
C TRP A 35 -6.24 3.68 -16.63
N GLU A 36 -6.12 4.66 -15.74
CA GLU A 36 -6.96 5.87 -15.77
C GLU A 36 -6.68 6.78 -16.98
N GLN A 37 -5.50 6.69 -17.60
CA GLN A 37 -5.16 7.51 -18.77
C GLN A 37 -5.65 6.93 -20.10
N LYS A 38 -5.88 5.62 -20.19
CA LYS A 38 -6.04 4.92 -21.49
C LYS A 38 -7.48 4.75 -21.96
N ASP A 39 -8.41 4.52 -21.04
CA ASP A 39 -9.74 4.02 -21.41
C ASP A 39 -10.87 4.81 -20.76
N GLU A 40 -11.59 5.59 -21.58
CA GLU A 40 -12.81 6.28 -21.19
C GLU A 40 -13.88 5.29 -20.67
N GLY A 41 -14.62 5.68 -19.63
CA GLY A 41 -15.75 4.96 -19.07
C GLY A 41 -15.41 3.84 -18.09
N ARG A 42 -14.13 3.57 -17.79
CA ARG A 42 -13.73 2.55 -16.80
C ARG A 42 -13.76 3.05 -15.36
N ILE A 43 -13.50 4.34 -15.17
CA ILE A 43 -13.56 5.00 -13.87
C ILE A 43 -14.78 5.91 -13.87
N PHE A 44 -15.45 6.01 -12.72
CA PHE A 44 -16.63 6.85 -12.58
C PHE A 44 -16.30 8.28 -13.01
N ARG A 45 -17.00 8.76 -14.05
CA ARG A 45 -16.81 10.10 -14.65
C ARG A 45 -15.37 10.39 -15.08
N ASP A 46 -14.62 9.37 -15.44
CA ASP A 46 -13.23 9.48 -15.92
C ASP A 46 -12.34 10.26 -14.95
N HIS A 47 -12.60 10.10 -13.65
CA HIS A 47 -11.74 10.67 -12.62
C HIS A 47 -10.33 10.08 -12.74
N THR A 48 -9.34 10.93 -12.53
CA THR A 48 -7.93 10.54 -12.43
C THR A 48 -7.41 10.83 -11.03
N SER A 49 -6.42 10.05 -10.58
CA SER A 49 -5.70 10.27 -9.35
C SER A 49 -5.08 11.67 -9.33
N GLY A 50 -4.33 12.05 -10.38
CA GLY A 50 -3.67 13.36 -10.47
C GLY A 50 -2.93 13.70 -9.18
N LYS A 51 -3.28 14.85 -8.57
CA LYS A 51 -2.77 15.23 -7.25
C LYS A 51 -3.44 14.51 -6.08
N ALA A 52 -4.57 13.85 -6.29
CA ALA A 52 -5.38 13.21 -5.26
C ALA A 52 -5.68 14.16 -4.10
N CYS A 53 -5.16 13.88 -2.90
CA CYS A 53 -5.25 14.76 -1.74
C CYS A 53 -3.99 15.59 -1.51
N ASP A 54 -3.00 15.52 -2.40
CA ASP A 54 -1.70 16.20 -2.35
C ASP A 54 -0.88 15.82 -1.10
N TRP A 55 -1.09 14.61 -0.58
CA TRP A 55 -0.52 14.12 0.68
C TRP A 55 1.02 14.04 0.58
N TRP A 56 1.54 13.65 -0.59
CA TRP A 56 2.98 13.56 -0.85
C TRP A 56 3.68 14.92 -0.78
N ALA A 57 3.01 15.97 -1.28
CA ALA A 57 3.56 17.32 -1.42
C ALA A 57 3.48 18.19 -0.15
N GLY A 58 3.28 17.57 1.02
CA GLY A 58 3.31 18.25 2.32
C GLY A 58 1.98 18.32 3.05
N ARG A 59 0.88 17.80 2.49
CA ARG A 59 -0.41 17.74 3.21
C ARG A 59 -0.49 16.59 4.22
N ALA A 60 0.47 15.66 4.19
CA ALA A 60 0.59 14.63 5.21
C ALA A 60 0.77 15.23 6.62
N GLU A 61 1.59 16.26 6.74
CA GLU A 61 1.86 16.97 7.98
C GLU A 61 0.59 17.62 8.54
N GLU A 62 -0.20 18.29 7.68
CA GLU A 62 -1.50 18.84 8.09
C GLU A 62 -2.47 17.74 8.55
N ASP A 63 -2.49 16.60 7.87
CA ASP A 63 -3.38 15.49 8.23
C ASP A 63 -2.94 14.81 9.53
N ILE A 64 -1.64 14.79 9.85
CA ILE A 64 -1.14 14.35 11.16
C ILE A 64 -1.62 15.30 12.27
N GLU A 65 -1.59 16.62 12.06
CA GLU A 65 -2.17 17.57 13.02
C GLU A 65 -3.68 17.31 13.23
N ARG A 66 -4.41 16.99 12.15
CA ARG A 66 -5.83 16.60 12.22
C ARG A 66 -6.04 15.29 12.97
N MET A 67 -5.16 14.30 12.79
CA MET A 67 -5.20 13.02 13.54
C MET A 67 -5.08 13.25 15.05
N VAL A 68 -4.20 14.17 15.47
CA VAL A 68 -4.05 14.57 16.88
C VAL A 68 -5.32 15.27 17.39
N ALA A 69 -5.86 16.21 16.61
CA ALA A 69 -7.10 16.92 16.97
C ALA A 69 -8.33 15.99 17.07
N LEU A 70 -8.34 14.89 16.32
CA LEU A 70 -9.36 13.84 16.39
C LEU A 70 -9.12 12.81 17.50
N HIS A 71 -8.03 12.95 18.27
CA HIS A 71 -7.63 12.01 19.32
C HIS A 71 -7.45 10.57 18.82
N THR A 72 -6.97 10.42 17.58
CA THR A 72 -6.57 9.10 17.06
C THR A 72 -5.21 8.70 17.66
N SER A 73 -4.99 7.40 17.82
CA SER A 73 -3.77 6.82 18.41
C SER A 73 -2.91 6.08 17.38
N ALA A 74 -3.48 5.75 16.22
CA ALA A 74 -2.79 5.03 15.16
C ALA A 74 -3.26 5.49 13.77
N HIS A 75 -2.41 5.31 12.77
CA HIS A 75 -2.80 5.49 11.37
C HIS A 75 -2.16 4.43 10.49
N ARG A 76 -2.98 3.78 9.67
CA ARG A 76 -2.53 2.82 8.67
C ARG A 76 -2.39 3.50 7.31
N LEU A 77 -1.17 3.61 6.79
CA LEU A 77 -0.89 4.10 5.44
C LEU A 77 -0.36 2.94 4.59
N SER A 78 -0.37 3.09 3.26
CA SER A 78 0.47 2.27 2.38
C SER A 78 1.61 3.08 1.81
N VAL A 79 2.70 2.39 1.50
CA VAL A 79 3.81 2.94 0.71
C VAL A 79 3.63 2.53 -0.76
N GLU A 80 4.08 3.36 -1.69
CA GLU A 80 3.95 3.13 -3.12
C GLU A 80 5.17 2.37 -3.65
N TRP A 81 4.98 1.11 -4.05
CA TRP A 81 6.05 0.29 -4.61
C TRP A 81 6.69 0.98 -5.83
N SER A 82 5.90 1.60 -6.71
CA SER A 82 6.47 2.27 -7.89
C SER A 82 7.30 3.52 -7.60
N ARG A 83 7.12 4.13 -6.42
CA ARG A 83 8.00 5.21 -5.95
C ARG A 83 9.30 4.64 -5.44
N ILE A 84 9.25 3.63 -4.59
CA ILE A 84 10.43 3.05 -3.93
C ILE A 84 11.29 2.25 -4.91
N GLU A 85 10.68 1.52 -5.85
CA GLU A 85 11.36 0.73 -6.89
C GLU A 85 10.84 1.13 -8.28
N PRO A 86 11.26 2.29 -8.82
CA PRO A 86 10.76 2.80 -10.10
C PRO A 86 11.13 1.92 -11.30
N ARG A 87 12.22 1.16 -11.20
CA ARG A 87 12.62 0.10 -12.13
C ARG A 87 13.12 -1.10 -11.33
N ALA A 88 13.01 -2.30 -11.91
CA ALA A 88 13.45 -3.53 -11.28
C ALA A 88 14.90 -3.43 -10.75
N GLY A 89 15.06 -3.51 -9.43
CA GLY A 89 16.35 -3.40 -8.72
C GLY A 89 16.94 -2.00 -8.58
N GLU A 90 16.27 -0.95 -9.08
CA GLU A 90 16.65 0.45 -8.85
C GLU A 90 15.82 1.02 -7.70
N TRP A 91 16.46 1.52 -6.64
CA TRP A 91 15.79 2.04 -5.45
C TRP A 91 15.82 3.57 -5.42
N ASP A 92 14.66 4.19 -5.21
CA ASP A 92 14.56 5.64 -5.01
C ASP A 92 14.70 5.97 -3.52
N HIS A 93 15.86 6.53 -3.17
CA HIS A 93 16.15 6.93 -1.80
C HIS A 93 15.42 8.20 -1.38
N ASP A 94 15.12 9.11 -2.30
CA ASP A 94 14.37 10.34 -1.98
C ASP A 94 12.91 9.98 -1.61
N ALA A 95 12.33 8.99 -2.30
CA ALA A 95 11.02 8.45 -1.93
C ALA A 95 11.02 7.79 -0.55
N LEU A 96 12.04 6.99 -0.24
CA LEU A 96 12.19 6.38 1.08
C LEU A 96 12.37 7.44 2.17
N ASP A 97 13.19 8.46 1.93
CA ASP A 97 13.39 9.56 2.87
C ASP A 97 12.09 10.33 3.13
N ARG A 98 11.28 10.57 2.09
CA ARG A 98 9.95 11.18 2.26
C ARG A 98 9.01 10.34 3.12
N TYR A 99 8.97 9.01 2.92
CA TYR A 99 8.21 8.14 3.81
C TYR A 99 8.75 8.16 5.25
N ARG A 100 10.07 8.21 5.43
CA ARG A 100 10.70 8.34 6.76
C ARG A 100 10.28 9.64 7.44
N GLU A 101 10.22 10.76 6.74
CA GLU A 101 9.73 12.04 7.27
C GLU A 101 8.29 11.92 7.78
N ILE A 102 7.39 11.35 6.98
CA ILE A 102 5.98 11.16 7.35
C ILE A 102 5.87 10.27 8.60
N LEU A 103 6.56 9.11 8.62
CA LEU A 103 6.51 8.19 9.76
C LEU A 103 7.13 8.79 11.03
N LYS A 104 8.21 9.59 10.90
CA LYS A 104 8.79 10.34 12.02
C LYS A 104 7.80 11.35 12.58
N ALA A 105 7.19 12.16 11.73
CA ALA A 105 6.19 13.15 12.14
C ALA A 105 5.00 12.48 12.86
N MET A 106 4.52 11.33 12.37
CA MET A 106 3.48 10.55 13.05
C MET A 106 3.92 10.13 14.45
N ARG A 107 5.12 9.54 14.59
CA ARG A 107 5.64 9.09 15.89
C ARG A 107 5.85 10.24 16.87
N GLU A 108 6.39 11.36 16.41
CA GLU A 108 6.59 12.57 17.20
C GLU A 108 5.26 13.15 17.69
N ALA A 109 4.21 13.04 16.88
CA ALA A 109 2.83 13.41 17.24
C ALA A 109 2.12 12.37 18.13
N GLY A 110 2.77 11.26 18.48
CA GLY A 110 2.18 10.18 19.28
C GLY A 110 1.20 9.28 18.51
N ILE A 111 1.23 9.31 17.17
CA ILE A 111 0.42 8.46 16.30
C ILE A 111 1.23 7.22 15.92
N LYS A 112 0.76 6.02 16.27
CA LYS A 112 1.41 4.77 15.89
C LYS A 112 1.22 4.48 14.39
N PRO A 113 2.28 4.38 13.58
CA PRO A 113 2.17 4.00 12.18
C PRO A 113 1.94 2.49 12.02
N MET A 114 1.06 2.12 11.10
CA MET A 114 0.99 0.78 10.51
C MET A 114 1.23 0.90 9.00
N VAL A 115 2.25 0.25 8.48
CA VAL A 115 2.62 0.37 7.06
C VAL A 115 2.11 -0.82 6.26
N THR A 116 1.35 -0.52 5.21
CA THR A 116 0.90 -1.49 4.21
C THR A 116 1.86 -1.52 3.03
N LEU A 117 2.43 -2.67 2.72
CA LEU A 117 3.49 -2.83 1.71
C LEU A 117 2.93 -2.97 0.29
N HIS A 118 1.75 -3.56 0.12
CA HIS A 118 1.06 -3.60 -1.17
C HIS A 118 -0.41 -3.18 -1.03
N HIS A 119 -0.80 -2.17 -1.81
CA HIS A 119 -2.18 -1.67 -1.83
C HIS A 119 -2.65 -1.42 -3.27
N PHE A 120 -2.86 -2.52 -3.99
CA PHE A 120 -3.44 -2.61 -5.34
C PHE A 120 -2.60 -2.12 -6.51
N THR A 121 -1.70 -1.14 -6.33
CA THR A 121 -0.83 -0.66 -7.39
C THR A 121 0.38 -1.56 -7.59
N ASN A 122 0.79 -1.73 -8.84
CA ASN A 122 2.04 -2.40 -9.19
C ASN A 122 2.93 -1.45 -10.01
N PRO A 123 4.24 -1.43 -9.78
CA PRO A 123 5.17 -0.72 -10.66
C PRO A 123 4.98 -1.15 -12.11
N LEU A 124 5.10 -0.21 -13.05
CA LEU A 124 4.92 -0.51 -14.47
C LEU A 124 5.83 -1.62 -14.96
N TRP A 125 7.08 -1.63 -14.51
CA TRP A 125 8.05 -2.66 -14.87
C TRP A 125 7.60 -4.06 -14.45
N MET A 126 6.85 -4.20 -13.35
CA MET A 126 6.28 -5.46 -12.89
C MET A 126 5.01 -5.80 -13.68
N ALA A 127 4.12 -4.83 -13.85
CA ALA A 127 2.87 -5.00 -14.59
C ALA A 127 3.11 -5.44 -16.04
N GLU A 128 4.07 -4.82 -16.73
CA GLU A 128 4.48 -5.14 -18.10
C GLU A 128 5.07 -6.55 -18.26
N ARG A 129 5.58 -7.14 -17.17
CA ARG A 129 6.09 -8.52 -17.13
C ARG A 129 5.02 -9.54 -16.73
N GLY A 130 3.75 -9.13 -16.68
CA GLY A 130 2.62 -9.99 -16.32
C GLY A 130 2.14 -9.84 -14.88
N GLY A 131 2.69 -8.89 -14.12
CA GLY A 131 2.24 -8.58 -12.77
C GLY A 131 2.23 -9.80 -11.86
N TRP A 132 1.13 -9.99 -11.13
CA TRP A 132 0.94 -11.11 -10.22
C TRP A 132 0.74 -12.48 -10.89
N LEU A 133 0.62 -12.55 -12.22
CA LEU A 133 0.63 -13.83 -12.93
C LEU A 133 2.06 -14.35 -13.15
N HIS A 134 3.06 -13.47 -13.10
CA HIS A 134 4.44 -13.86 -13.32
C HIS A 134 4.93 -14.74 -12.15
N PRO A 135 5.58 -15.88 -12.42
CA PRO A 135 6.02 -16.80 -11.36
C PRO A 135 7.05 -16.20 -10.40
N GLU A 136 7.81 -15.19 -10.84
CA GLU A 136 8.77 -14.47 -9.98
C GLU A 136 8.14 -13.32 -9.17
N SER A 137 6.85 -13.00 -9.34
CA SER A 137 6.22 -11.89 -8.62
C SER A 137 6.33 -11.99 -7.09
N PRO A 138 6.26 -13.19 -6.46
CA PRO A 138 6.48 -13.30 -5.01
C PRO A 138 7.91 -12.94 -4.60
N GLU A 139 8.90 -13.25 -5.45
CA GLU A 139 10.31 -12.94 -5.19
C GLU A 139 10.60 -11.45 -5.36
N TRP A 140 10.04 -10.81 -6.39
CA TRP A 140 10.12 -9.37 -6.57
C TRP A 140 9.53 -8.64 -5.36
N PHE A 141 8.35 -9.05 -4.91
CA PHE A 141 7.72 -8.49 -3.72
C PHE A 141 8.58 -8.72 -2.47
N ARG A 142 9.15 -9.91 -2.29
CA ARG A 142 10.06 -10.20 -1.16
C ARG A 142 11.25 -9.24 -1.13
N ASN A 143 11.85 -8.95 -2.28
CA ASN A 143 13.01 -8.04 -2.37
C ASN A 143 12.63 -6.59 -2.08
N TYR A 144 11.49 -6.15 -2.60
CA TYR A 144 10.90 -4.86 -2.26
C TYR A 144 10.59 -4.72 -0.77
N VAL A 145 10.00 -5.75 -0.15
CA VAL A 145 9.72 -5.78 1.30
C VAL A 145 11.02 -5.75 2.09
N ARG A 146 12.03 -6.53 1.71
CA ARG A 146 13.35 -6.51 2.38
C ARG A 146 13.96 -5.11 2.40
N LYS A 147 13.95 -4.42 1.26
CA LYS A 147 14.44 -3.05 1.16
C LYS A 147 13.61 -2.12 2.04
N THR A 148 12.30 -2.06 1.79
CA THR A 148 11.39 -1.12 2.46
C THR A 148 11.38 -1.29 3.98
N VAL A 149 11.28 -2.52 4.48
CA VAL A 149 11.34 -2.79 5.93
C VAL A 149 12.72 -2.45 6.47
N GLY A 150 13.80 -2.82 5.76
CA GLY A 150 15.18 -2.46 6.11
C GLY A 150 15.39 -0.97 6.34
N ASP A 151 14.78 -0.12 5.50
CA ASP A 151 14.90 1.32 5.58
C ASP A 151 13.90 1.99 6.54
N LEU A 152 12.88 1.28 7.04
CA LEU A 152 11.79 1.85 7.85
C LEU A 152 11.58 1.20 9.23
N LEU A 153 12.30 0.11 9.56
CA LEU A 153 12.11 -0.67 10.79
C LEU A 153 12.34 0.12 12.10
N ASP A 154 13.11 1.20 12.05
CA ASP A 154 13.30 2.09 13.20
C ASP A 154 12.09 2.98 13.46
N LEU A 155 11.13 3.06 12.53
CA LEU A 155 9.95 3.93 12.56
C LEU A 155 8.62 3.16 12.55
N CYS A 156 8.61 1.89 12.15
CA CYS A 156 7.40 1.07 12.15
C CYS A 156 7.71 -0.35 12.62
N ASP A 157 6.78 -0.91 13.39
CA ASP A 157 6.83 -2.29 13.89
C ASP A 157 5.54 -3.05 13.58
N THR A 158 4.63 -2.46 12.81
CA THR A 158 3.33 -3.07 12.52
C THR A 158 3.12 -3.04 11.01
N TRP A 159 3.30 -4.20 10.38
CA TRP A 159 3.29 -4.32 8.92
C TRP A 159 2.03 -5.03 8.42
N CYS A 160 1.36 -4.44 7.44
CA CYS A 160 0.38 -5.12 6.62
C CYS A 160 1.06 -5.47 5.29
N THR A 161 1.25 -6.76 5.01
CA THR A 161 1.96 -7.17 3.78
C THR A 161 1.15 -6.83 2.53
N ILE A 162 -0.06 -7.35 2.41
CA ILE A 162 -0.92 -7.16 1.23
C ILE A 162 -2.32 -6.80 1.70
N ASN A 163 -2.84 -5.66 1.25
CA ASN A 163 -4.23 -5.29 1.49
C ASN A 163 -5.16 -6.01 0.51
N GLU A 164 -6.18 -6.68 1.05
CA GLU A 164 -7.30 -7.28 0.30
C GLU A 164 -6.91 -8.04 -1.00
N PRO A 165 -6.04 -9.06 -0.92
CA PRO A 165 -5.63 -9.84 -2.10
C PRO A 165 -6.82 -10.46 -2.84
N ASN A 166 -7.89 -10.80 -2.12
CA ASN A 166 -9.15 -11.31 -2.68
C ASN A 166 -9.88 -10.25 -3.52
N VAL A 167 -9.91 -8.99 -3.08
CA VAL A 167 -10.56 -7.91 -3.83
C VAL A 167 -9.75 -7.56 -5.05
N TYR A 168 -8.42 -7.42 -4.91
CA TYR A 168 -7.52 -7.21 -6.04
C TYR A 168 -7.70 -8.28 -7.12
N ALA A 169 -7.55 -9.57 -6.75
CA ALA A 169 -7.68 -10.66 -7.71
C ALA A 169 -9.07 -10.69 -8.37
N ALA A 170 -10.14 -10.51 -7.59
CA ALA A 170 -11.50 -10.55 -8.12
C ALA A 170 -11.77 -9.39 -9.09
N GLN A 171 -11.34 -8.18 -8.76
CA GLN A 171 -11.58 -7.01 -9.59
C GLN A 171 -10.70 -6.98 -10.85
N SER A 172 -9.46 -7.47 -10.76
CA SER A 172 -8.47 -7.44 -11.84
C SER A 172 -8.54 -8.62 -12.80
N TYR A 173 -8.90 -9.81 -12.31
CA TYR A 173 -8.82 -11.07 -13.08
C TYR A 173 -10.13 -11.87 -13.15
N PHE A 174 -11.13 -11.57 -12.32
CA PHE A 174 -12.45 -12.21 -12.43
C PHE A 174 -13.47 -11.29 -13.11
N LEU A 175 -13.64 -10.08 -12.59
CA LEU A 175 -14.58 -9.07 -13.09
C LEU A 175 -13.98 -8.16 -14.18
N GLY A 176 -12.65 -8.08 -14.28
CA GLY A 176 -11.94 -7.24 -15.27
C GLY A 176 -12.22 -5.74 -15.15
N LYS A 177 -12.57 -5.26 -13.95
CA LYS A 177 -12.88 -3.86 -13.67
C LYS A 177 -11.66 -3.03 -13.29
N TRP A 178 -10.63 -3.67 -12.76
CA TRP A 178 -9.36 -3.06 -12.36
C TRP A 178 -8.24 -3.50 -13.31
N PRO A 179 -7.12 -2.75 -13.39
CA PRO A 179 -5.97 -3.21 -14.18
C PRO A 179 -5.56 -4.63 -13.75
N PRO A 180 -5.25 -5.54 -14.70
CA PRO A 180 -5.12 -5.32 -16.15
C PRO A 180 -6.42 -5.50 -16.97
N GLY A 181 -7.58 -5.66 -16.34
CA GLY A 181 -8.87 -5.78 -17.03
C GLY A 181 -9.20 -7.18 -17.51
N VAL A 182 -8.63 -8.20 -16.87
CA VAL A 182 -8.79 -9.61 -17.26
C VAL A 182 -10.05 -10.20 -16.64
N SER A 183 -10.71 -11.08 -17.38
CA SER A 183 -11.84 -11.89 -16.90
C SER A 183 -11.58 -13.36 -17.23
N ASP A 184 -10.72 -13.99 -16.43
CA ASP A 184 -10.33 -15.39 -16.52
C ASP A 184 -10.23 -16.02 -15.13
N MET A 185 -11.04 -17.07 -14.90
CA MET A 185 -11.13 -17.73 -13.59
C MET A 185 -9.84 -18.49 -13.22
N GLY A 186 -9.11 -19.02 -14.20
CA GLY A 186 -7.84 -19.70 -13.96
C GLY A 186 -6.75 -18.70 -13.53
N GLU A 187 -6.71 -17.54 -14.19
CA GLU A 187 -5.81 -16.45 -13.84
C GLU A 187 -6.13 -15.84 -12.47
N TYR A 188 -7.41 -15.72 -12.13
CA TYR A 188 -7.86 -15.34 -10.78
C TYR A 188 -7.25 -16.22 -9.69
N PHE A 189 -7.36 -17.56 -9.82
CA PHE A 189 -6.79 -18.48 -8.82
C PHE A 189 -5.25 -18.45 -8.80
N ARG A 190 -4.61 -18.28 -9.97
CA ARG A 190 -3.15 -18.17 -10.06
C ARG A 190 -2.62 -16.90 -9.38
N VAL A 191 -3.29 -15.77 -9.56
CA VAL A 191 -2.95 -14.51 -8.87
C VAL A 191 -3.12 -14.65 -7.37
N LEU A 192 -4.24 -15.21 -6.90
CA LEU A 192 -4.43 -15.47 -5.47
C LEU A 192 -3.34 -16.36 -4.88
N TYR A 193 -2.96 -17.42 -5.60
CA TYR A 193 -1.88 -18.30 -5.17
C TYR A 193 -0.56 -17.55 -5.06
N ASN A 194 -0.19 -16.76 -6.08
CA ASN A 194 1.06 -16.00 -6.07
C ASN A 194 1.06 -14.91 -4.98
N MET A 195 -0.04 -14.21 -4.76
CA MET A 195 -0.15 -13.22 -3.67
C MET A 195 -0.08 -13.89 -2.29
N LEU A 196 -0.61 -15.11 -2.12
CA LEU A 196 -0.47 -15.87 -0.89
C LEU A 196 1.00 -16.27 -0.64
N GLN A 197 1.71 -16.72 -1.68
CA GLN A 197 3.16 -17.00 -1.57
C GLN A 197 3.95 -15.72 -1.25
N ALA A 198 3.58 -14.59 -1.85
CA ALA A 198 4.21 -13.30 -1.62
C ALA A 198 3.97 -12.80 -0.17
N HIS A 199 2.76 -12.98 0.35
CA HIS A 199 2.45 -12.73 1.76
C HIS A 199 3.34 -13.56 2.69
N ALA A 200 3.46 -14.87 2.45
CA ALA A 200 4.29 -15.76 3.27
C ALA A 200 5.79 -15.41 3.18
N ALA A 201 6.29 -15.08 1.99
CA ALA A 201 7.67 -14.64 1.79
C ALA A 201 7.96 -13.30 2.47
N ALA A 202 7.01 -12.36 2.40
CA ALA A 202 7.09 -11.08 3.10
C ALA A 202 7.07 -11.26 4.62
N TYR A 203 6.21 -12.13 5.15
CA TYR A 203 6.18 -12.49 6.57
C TYR A 203 7.56 -12.99 7.04
N GLY A 204 8.14 -13.96 6.32
CA GLY A 204 9.45 -14.52 6.67
C GLY A 204 10.55 -13.45 6.70
N VAL A 205 10.65 -12.64 5.64
CA VAL A 205 11.71 -11.62 5.56
C VAL A 205 11.51 -10.48 6.57
N ILE A 206 10.27 -10.13 6.92
CA ILE A 206 10.00 -9.16 8.00
C ILE A 206 10.56 -9.68 9.32
N HIS A 207 10.27 -10.93 9.69
CA HIS A 207 10.71 -11.50 10.97
C HIS A 207 12.23 -11.80 10.99
N ASP A 208 12.84 -12.04 9.83
CA ASP A 208 14.30 -12.15 9.72
C ASP A 208 15.00 -10.80 10.03
N ILE A 209 14.36 -9.67 9.66
CA ILE A 209 14.91 -8.31 9.83
C ILE A 209 14.52 -7.71 11.18
N GLN A 210 13.26 -7.89 11.58
CA GLN A 210 12.63 -7.30 12.77
C GLN A 210 11.82 -8.40 13.49
N PRO A 211 12.46 -9.22 14.34
CA PRO A 211 11.83 -10.38 14.96
C PRO A 211 10.59 -10.10 15.83
N GLU A 212 10.46 -8.87 16.32
CA GLU A 212 9.38 -8.42 17.23
C GLU A 212 8.25 -7.66 16.50
N ALA A 213 8.24 -7.68 15.15
CA ALA A 213 7.23 -7.01 14.33
C ALA A 213 5.90 -7.77 14.19
#